data_AF-A0A5N8YZ67-F1
#
_entry.id   AF-A0A5N8YZ67-F1
#
_cell.length_a   1.000
_cell.length_b   1.000
_cell.length_c   1.000
_cell.angle_alpha   90.00
_cell.angle_beta   90.00
_cell.angle_gamma   90.00
#
_symmetry.space_group_name_H-M   'P 1'
#
loop_
_entity.id
_entity.type
_entity.pdbx_description
1 polymer ?
#
loop_
_entity_poly.entity_id
_entity_poly.type
_entity_poly.pdbx_seq_one_letter_code
_entity_poly.pdbx_strand_id
1 'polypeptide(L)'
;MIYWITYQCDTGTNRTRIFRVWFGGITTPRVLRRVNIAKEFRVNRRIRADEVRVIRGEDSTESVVMSIRDAIDMAEGEGLDLVEVGPNQSPPVCRILDYGRFKYIQGKKQREARKVSRSASKQKEVRLSPVMSDNDIETKIRTTKNLLSEGAKVRVFVRFRGRQRAHPEIAMKVLRKVAEGVATVAKLEKPPGMEGRVLSILLAPSSQQNQQRERKRQESAELVSTTVSSASDDQGTMKAE
;
A
#
# COMPACT_ATOMS: atom_id res chain seq x y z
N MET A 1 32.80 -46.02 27.04
CA MET A 1 34.12 -45.64 26.46
C MET A 1 34.32 -44.16 26.69
N ILE A 2 35.16 -43.83 27.67
CA ILE A 2 35.49 -42.47 28.08
C ILE A 2 36.72 -42.07 27.27
N TYR A 3 36.57 -41.14 26.33
CA TYR A 3 37.71 -40.54 25.63
C TYR A 3 38.08 -39.24 26.34
N TRP A 4 39.27 -39.26 26.95
CA TRP A 4 40.00 -38.10 27.41
C TRP A 4 40.45 -37.27 26.20
N ILE A 5 40.13 -35.98 26.17
CA ILE A 5 40.76 -35.03 25.25
C ILE A 5 41.39 -33.92 26.10
N THR A 6 42.72 -33.91 26.06
CA THR A 6 43.61 -32.91 26.62
C THR A 6 43.43 -31.55 25.92
N TYR A 7 43.21 -30.50 26.72
CA TYR A 7 43.13 -29.11 26.25
C TYR A 7 44.52 -28.56 25.96
N GLN A 8 44.71 -27.99 24.76
CA GLN A 8 45.84 -27.13 24.42
C GLN A 8 45.32 -25.70 24.33
N CYS A 9 45.80 -24.86 25.24
CA CYS A 9 45.45 -23.46 25.37
C CYS A 9 46.37 -22.66 24.45
N ASP A 10 45.81 -21.92 23.48
CA ASP A 10 46.57 -20.92 22.74
C ASP A 10 45.84 -19.57 22.79
N THR A 11 46.58 -18.60 23.32
CA THR A 11 46.15 -17.26 23.66
C THR A 11 46.31 -16.35 22.45
N GLY A 12 45.27 -15.57 22.16
CA GLY A 12 45.41 -14.36 21.36
C GLY A 12 44.60 -14.38 20.08
N THR A 13 43.41 -13.78 20.13
CA THR A 13 42.91 -12.74 19.21
C THR A 13 41.40 -12.63 19.43
N ASN A 14 40.95 -11.46 19.86
CA ASN A 14 39.55 -11.12 20.12
C ASN A 14 38.67 -11.29 18.87
N ARG A 15 38.11 -12.48 18.69
CA ARG A 15 36.87 -12.70 17.95
C ARG A 15 35.92 -13.46 18.87
N THR A 16 35.01 -12.73 19.48
CA THR A 16 33.83 -13.27 20.16
C THR A 16 32.97 -14.03 19.14
N ARG A 17 33.32 -15.29 18.89
CA ARG A 17 32.47 -16.26 18.21
C ARG A 17 31.44 -16.75 19.23
N ILE A 18 30.27 -16.15 19.14
CA ILE A 18 29.03 -16.58 19.80
C ILE A 18 28.83 -18.08 19.49
N PHE A 19 29.07 -18.94 20.49
CA PHE A 19 28.70 -20.35 20.43
C PHE A 19 27.18 -20.44 20.54
N ARG A 20 26.53 -20.73 19.41
CA ARG A 20 25.09 -20.92 19.32
C ARG A 20 24.79 -22.41 19.44
N VAL A 21 24.48 -22.85 20.65
CA VAL A 21 23.95 -24.19 20.93
C VAL A 21 22.60 -24.34 20.22
N TRP A 22 22.51 -25.29 19.29
CA TRP A 22 21.31 -25.58 18.50
C TRP A 22 20.59 -26.78 19.13
N PHE A 23 19.78 -26.54 20.16
CA PHE A 23 18.83 -27.54 20.63
C PHE A 23 17.55 -27.44 19.81
N GLY A 24 17.13 -28.58 19.26
CA GLY A 24 15.96 -28.71 18.41
C GLY A 24 14.68 -28.28 19.11
N GLY A 25 14.13 -27.18 18.63
CA GLY A 25 12.76 -26.74 18.87
C GLY A 25 12.37 -25.89 17.68
N ILE A 26 11.42 -26.35 16.87
CA ILE A 26 10.84 -25.56 15.78
C ILE A 26 9.99 -24.47 16.45
N THR A 27 10.63 -23.44 16.97
CA THR A 27 9.97 -22.19 17.32
C THR A 27 9.68 -21.52 15.99
N THR A 28 8.49 -21.78 15.43
CA THR A 28 7.99 -20.93 14.35
C THR A 28 8.06 -19.49 14.87
N PRO A 29 8.72 -18.54 14.18
CA PRO A 29 8.61 -17.15 14.56
C PRO A 29 7.13 -16.82 14.43
N ARG A 30 6.43 -16.72 15.56
CA ARG A 30 5.05 -16.25 15.64
C ARG A 30 5.09 -14.85 15.07
N VAL A 31 4.78 -14.74 13.78
CA VAL A 31 4.70 -13.47 13.07
C VAL A 31 3.60 -12.70 13.78
N LEU A 32 4.00 -11.88 14.76
CA LEU A 32 3.13 -10.91 15.40
C LEU A 32 2.66 -10.02 14.26
N ARG A 33 1.46 -10.32 13.78
CA ARG A 33 0.72 -9.51 12.82
C ARG A 33 0.76 -8.11 13.42
N ARG A 34 1.59 -7.21 12.88
CA ARG A 34 1.66 -5.82 13.32
C ARG A 34 0.22 -5.30 13.22
N VAL A 35 -0.46 -5.23 14.36
CA VAL A 35 -1.75 -4.57 14.45
C VAL A 35 -1.39 -3.14 14.08
N ASN A 36 -1.91 -2.67 12.95
CA ASN A 36 -1.76 -1.28 12.56
C ASN A 36 -2.44 -0.47 13.67
N ILE A 37 -1.65 0.00 14.64
CA ILE A 37 -2.09 0.94 15.65
C ILE A 37 -2.57 2.15 14.85
N ALA A 38 -3.88 2.40 14.87
CA ALA A 38 -4.44 3.60 14.28
C ALA A 38 -3.68 4.79 14.89
N LYS A 39 -3.34 5.79 14.07
CA LYS A 39 -2.62 6.96 14.55
C LYS A 39 -3.45 7.58 15.69
N GLU A 40 -2.93 7.48 16.91
CA GLU A 40 -3.62 7.97 18.09
C GLU A 40 -3.29 9.46 18.25
N PHE A 41 -4.31 10.30 18.15
CA PHE A 41 -4.18 11.73 18.38
C PHE A 41 -4.28 12.02 19.88
N ARG A 42 -3.52 13.01 20.35
CA ARG A 42 -3.63 13.53 21.71
C ARG A 42 -4.85 14.46 21.76
N VAL A 43 -5.59 14.39 22.86
CA VAL A 43 -6.83 15.13 23.07
C VAL A 43 -6.83 15.82 24.42
N ASN A 44 -7.41 17.02 24.48
CA ASN A 44 -7.61 17.80 25.70
C ASN A 44 -6.33 17.85 26.55
N ARG A 45 -6.40 17.34 27.79
CA ARG A 45 -5.30 17.30 28.77
C ARG A 45 -4.10 16.43 28.36
N ARG A 46 -4.19 15.65 27.28
CA ARG A 46 -3.05 14.85 26.76
C ARG A 46 -2.12 15.69 25.89
N ILE A 47 -2.54 16.89 25.48
CA ILE A 47 -1.72 17.84 24.73
C ILE A 47 -0.70 18.47 25.71
N ARG A 48 0.56 18.58 25.30
CA ARG A 48 1.68 18.98 26.17
C ARG A 48 2.25 20.36 25.87
N ALA A 49 1.74 21.06 24.86
CA ALA A 49 2.21 22.38 24.48
C ALA A 49 1.53 23.46 25.31
N ASP A 50 2.26 24.55 25.58
CA ASP A 50 1.73 25.68 26.35
C ASP A 50 0.84 26.59 25.50
N GLU A 51 1.25 26.83 24.25
CA GLU A 51 0.51 27.57 23.24
C GLU A 51 0.08 26.65 22.10
N VAL A 52 -1.13 26.88 21.58
CA VAL A 52 -1.72 26.08 20.51
C VAL A 52 -2.37 26.98 19.46
N ARG A 53 -2.27 26.57 18.19
CA ARG A 53 -3.04 27.19 17.11
C ARG A 53 -4.36 26.43 16.97
N VAL A 54 -5.46 27.09 17.32
CA VAL A 54 -6.81 26.50 17.35
C VAL A 54 -7.56 26.85 16.06
N ILE A 55 -8.23 25.84 15.49
CA ILE A 55 -9.17 25.98 14.37
C ILE A 55 -10.54 25.50 14.87
N ARG A 56 -11.58 26.32 14.70
CA ARG A 56 -12.94 26.04 15.20
C ARG A 56 -13.77 25.30 14.16
N GLY A 57 -14.10 24.04 14.38
CA GLY A 57 -14.90 23.24 13.44
C GLY A 57 -14.08 22.46 12.41
N GLU A 58 -14.76 21.64 11.60
CA GLU A 58 -14.11 20.67 10.69
C GLU A 58 -13.54 21.33 9.41
N ASP A 59 -14.23 22.37 8.91
CA ASP A 59 -13.98 23.00 7.61
C ASP A 59 -13.49 24.46 7.68
N SER A 60 -13.40 25.05 8.89
CA SER A 60 -12.94 26.45 9.00
C SER A 60 -11.45 26.58 8.70
N THR A 61 -11.10 27.71 8.09
CA THR A 61 -9.71 28.08 7.80
C THR A 61 -9.18 29.11 8.81
N GLU A 62 -10.09 29.74 9.56
CA GLU A 62 -9.75 30.69 10.60
C GLU A 62 -8.98 30.00 11.72
N SER A 63 -7.86 30.58 12.09
CA SER A 63 -7.00 30.05 13.14
C SER A 63 -6.59 31.15 14.10
N VAL A 64 -6.68 30.85 15.39
CA VAL A 64 -6.29 31.76 16.47
C VAL A 64 -5.25 31.06 17.33
N VAL A 65 -4.17 31.77 17.66
CA VAL A 65 -3.17 31.27 18.61
C VAL A 65 -3.59 31.69 20.01
N MET A 66 -3.68 30.73 20.93
CA MET A 66 -4.08 30.96 22.31
C MET A 66 -3.38 29.98 23.25
N SER A 67 -3.50 30.20 24.56
CA SER A 67 -2.98 29.25 25.54
C SER A 67 -3.78 27.95 25.50
N ILE A 68 -3.16 26.84 25.88
CA ILE A 68 -3.83 25.54 25.94
C ILE A 68 -5.03 25.53 26.88
N ARG A 69 -5.00 26.33 27.95
CA ARG A 69 -6.09 26.43 28.93
C ARG A 69 -7.32 27.05 28.30
N ASP A 70 -7.15 28.21 27.67
CA ASP A 70 -8.23 28.91 26.98
C ASP A 70 -8.83 28.05 25.85
N ALA A 71 -7.98 27.30 25.15
CA ALA A 71 -8.41 26.39 24.10
C ALA A 71 -9.25 25.22 24.62
N ILE A 72 -8.92 24.68 25.80
CA ILE A 72 -9.69 23.62 26.46
C ILE A 72 -11.02 24.17 26.94
N ASP A 73 -11.02 25.33 27.61
CA ASP A 73 -12.24 25.96 28.12
C ASP A 73 -13.22 26.29 26.98
N MET A 74 -12.69 26.74 25.83
CA MET A 74 -13.48 26.97 24.62
C MET A 74 -14.10 25.68 24.06
N ALA A 75 -13.34 24.59 24.03
CA ALA A 75 -13.83 23.29 23.57
C ALA A 75 -14.92 22.74 24.52
N GLU A 76 -14.70 22.85 25.84
CA GLU A 76 -15.66 22.44 26.86
C GLU A 76 -16.96 23.27 26.81
N GLY A 77 -16.87 24.58 26.54
CA GLY A 77 -18.03 25.45 26.35
C GLY A 77 -18.91 25.08 25.15
N GLU A 78 -18.32 24.46 24.13
CA GLU A 78 -19.02 23.94 22.95
C GLU A 78 -19.44 22.47 23.10
N GLY A 79 -19.04 21.80 24.20
CA GLY A 79 -19.27 20.37 24.41
C GLY A 79 -18.48 19.46 23.45
N LEU A 80 -17.36 19.95 22.91
CA LEU A 80 -16.50 19.26 21.95
C LEU A 80 -15.11 18.99 22.55
N ASP A 81 -14.29 18.22 21.83
CA ASP A 81 -12.92 17.93 22.24
C ASP A 81 -11.90 18.78 21.47
N LEU A 82 -10.82 19.17 22.14
CA LEU A 82 -9.64 19.74 21.52
C LEU A 82 -8.71 18.60 21.05
N VAL A 83 -8.55 18.44 19.74
CA VAL A 83 -7.76 17.36 19.12
C VAL A 83 -6.51 17.91 18.43
N GLU A 84 -5.34 17.40 18.80
CA GLU A 84 -4.05 17.77 18.19
C GLU A 84 -3.86 17.04 16.85
N VAL A 85 -4.05 17.73 15.72
CA VAL A 85 -3.96 17.13 14.37
C VAL A 85 -2.52 17.23 13.82
N GLY A 86 -1.81 18.30 14.15
CA GLY A 86 -0.49 18.63 13.61
C GLY A 86 0.54 18.93 14.69
N PRO A 87 1.25 17.91 15.23
CA PRO A 87 2.25 18.09 16.29
C PRO A 87 3.58 18.70 15.79
N ASN A 88 3.82 18.71 14.47
CA ASN A 88 5.11 19.08 13.90
C ASN A 88 5.31 20.59 13.76
N GLN A 89 4.29 21.40 14.05
CA GLN A 89 4.36 22.86 13.94
C GLN A 89 4.58 23.48 15.32
N SER A 90 5.23 24.64 15.38
CA SER A 90 5.35 25.47 16.58
C SER A 90 4.71 26.83 16.28
N PRO A 91 3.54 27.16 16.86
CA PRO A 91 2.70 26.36 17.77
C PRO A 91 1.98 25.17 17.08
N PRO A 92 1.71 24.05 17.80
CA PRO A 92 1.02 22.89 17.24
C PRO A 92 -0.43 23.20 16.89
N VAL A 93 -0.93 22.54 15.84
CA VAL A 93 -2.28 22.78 15.30
C VAL A 93 -3.29 21.85 15.96
N CYS A 94 -4.22 22.46 16.68
CA CYS A 94 -5.34 21.82 17.35
C CYS A 94 -6.66 22.20 16.68
N ARG A 95 -7.60 21.26 16.62
CA ARG A 95 -8.96 21.48 16.11
C ARG A 95 -9.98 21.16 17.19
N ILE A 96 -11.01 21.98 17.30
CA ILE A 96 -12.17 21.70 18.18
C ILE A 96 -13.17 20.87 17.38
N LEU A 97 -13.39 19.61 17.77
CA LEU A 97 -14.29 18.67 17.08
C LEU A 97 -14.66 17.46 17.97
N ASP A 98 -15.66 16.67 17.56
CA ASP A 98 -15.97 15.38 18.19
C ASP A 98 -14.90 14.33 17.84
N TYR A 99 -14.13 13.90 18.85
CA TYR A 99 -13.05 12.93 18.66
C TYR A 99 -13.54 11.56 18.17
N GLY A 100 -14.70 11.09 18.63
CA GLY A 100 -15.28 9.80 18.27
C GLY A 100 -15.64 9.75 16.79
N ARG A 101 -16.37 10.76 16.31
CA ARG A 101 -16.74 10.91 14.90
C ARG A 101 -15.51 11.04 14.01
N PHE A 102 -14.56 11.90 14.40
CA PHE A 102 -13.33 12.10 13.64
C PHE A 102 -12.49 10.82 13.51
N LYS A 103 -12.33 10.06 14.60
CA LYS A 103 -11.61 8.78 14.59
C LYS A 103 -12.26 7.77 13.64
N TYR A 104 -13.59 7.74 13.58
CA TYR A 104 -14.31 6.88 12.66
C TYR A 104 -14.08 7.27 11.19
N ILE A 105 -14.24 8.56 10.85
CA ILE A 105 -14.05 9.08 9.48
C ILE A 105 -12.60 8.86 9.02
N GLN A 106 -11.61 9.22 9.84
CA GLN A 106 -10.19 8.98 9.56
C GLN A 106 -9.90 7.49 9.39
N GLY A 107 -10.48 6.64 10.25
CA GLY A 107 -10.36 5.20 10.14
C GLY A 107 -10.93 4.65 8.83
N LYS A 108 -12.11 5.12 8.41
CA LYS A 108 -12.76 4.75 7.15
C LYS A 108 -11.89 5.17 5.96
N LYS A 109 -11.48 6.44 5.91
CA LYS A 109 -10.59 6.99 4.87
C LYS A 109 -9.28 6.22 4.78
N GLN A 110 -8.65 5.91 5.92
CA GLN A 110 -7.40 5.14 5.95
C GLN A 110 -7.61 3.70 5.45
N ARG A 111 -8.72 3.04 5.80
CA ARG A 111 -9.05 1.69 5.29
C ARG A 111 -9.27 1.71 3.78
N GLU A 112 -9.99 2.69 3.26
CA GLU A 112 -10.23 2.84 1.81
C GLU A 112 -8.93 3.12 1.06
N ALA A 113 -8.12 4.09 1.51
CA ALA A 113 -6.80 4.37 0.94
C ALA A 113 -5.88 3.12 0.98
N ARG A 114 -5.92 2.35 2.07
CA ARG A 114 -5.19 1.07 2.17
C ARG A 114 -5.70 0.01 1.21
N LYS A 115 -7.01 -0.09 0.98
CA LYS A 115 -7.58 -1.03 -0.01
C LYS A 115 -7.12 -0.66 -1.42
N VAL A 116 -7.22 0.61 -1.79
CA VAL A 116 -6.82 1.11 -3.11
C VAL A 116 -5.32 0.91 -3.35
N SER A 117 -4.48 1.34 -2.42
CA SER A 117 -3.02 1.17 -2.52
C SER A 117 -2.61 -0.29 -2.60
N ARG A 118 -3.18 -1.18 -1.76
CA ARG A 118 -2.91 -2.63 -1.83
C ARG A 118 -3.35 -3.24 -3.16
N SER A 119 -4.51 -2.84 -3.69
CA SER A 119 -4.98 -3.35 -4.98
C SER A 119 -4.11 -2.88 -6.14
N ALA A 120 -3.61 -1.63 -6.08
CA ALA A 120 -2.72 -1.07 -7.09
C ALA A 120 -1.29 -1.66 -7.03
N SER A 121 -0.77 -1.91 -5.82
CA SER A 121 0.57 -2.47 -5.62
C SER A 121 0.64 -3.99 -5.76
N LYS A 122 -0.51 -4.68 -5.75
CA LYS A 122 -0.54 -6.14 -5.82
C LYS A 122 -0.20 -6.60 -7.23
N GLN A 123 0.87 -7.37 -7.33
CA GLN A 123 1.22 -8.12 -8.53
C GLN A 123 0.06 -9.06 -8.90
N LYS A 124 -0.46 -8.91 -10.11
CA LYS A 124 -1.49 -9.78 -10.67
C LYS A 124 -0.84 -10.99 -11.29
N GLU A 125 -1.53 -12.12 -11.22
CA GLU A 125 -1.01 -13.39 -11.65
C GLU A 125 -1.85 -13.92 -12.81
N VAL A 126 -1.19 -14.25 -13.92
CA VAL A 126 -1.81 -14.91 -15.07
C VAL A 126 -1.18 -16.28 -15.23
N ARG A 127 -1.99 -17.30 -15.02
CA ARG A 127 -1.59 -18.69 -15.16
C ARG A 127 -1.78 -19.16 -16.59
N LEU A 128 -0.74 -19.80 -17.11
CA LEU A 128 -0.72 -20.51 -18.38
C LEU A 128 -0.49 -22.01 -18.15
N SER A 129 -0.92 -22.81 -19.12
CA SER A 129 -0.65 -24.23 -19.20
C SER A 129 0.47 -24.49 -20.22
N PRO A 130 1.28 -25.56 -20.06
CA PRO A 130 2.35 -25.87 -21.02
C PRO A 130 1.84 -26.21 -22.42
N VAL A 131 0.67 -26.85 -22.51
CA VAL A 131 0.00 -27.21 -23.76
C VAL A 131 -1.30 -26.39 -23.80
N MET A 132 -1.37 -25.42 -24.72
CA MET A 132 -2.52 -24.54 -24.92
C MET A 132 -2.76 -24.37 -26.42
N SER A 133 -4.01 -24.12 -26.81
CA SER A 133 -4.35 -23.73 -28.17
C SER A 133 -4.03 -22.26 -28.42
N ASP A 134 -3.79 -21.89 -29.67
CA ASP A 134 -3.45 -20.51 -30.02
C ASP A 134 -4.58 -19.50 -29.66
N ASN A 135 -5.85 -19.91 -29.75
CA ASN A 135 -6.98 -19.07 -29.37
C ASN A 135 -7.02 -18.76 -27.85
N ASP A 136 -6.68 -19.73 -27.00
CA ASP A 136 -6.61 -19.50 -25.55
C ASP A 136 -5.41 -18.60 -25.20
N ILE A 137 -4.28 -18.75 -25.91
CA ILE A 137 -3.13 -17.86 -25.77
C ILE A 137 -3.52 -16.40 -26.07
N GLU A 138 -4.24 -16.14 -27.17
CA GLU A 138 -4.70 -14.79 -27.51
C GLU A 138 -5.64 -14.21 -26.45
N THR A 139 -6.52 -15.03 -25.89
CA THR A 139 -7.41 -14.60 -24.79
C THR A 139 -6.60 -14.19 -23.56
N LYS A 140 -5.53 -14.92 -23.22
CA LYS A 140 -4.62 -14.56 -22.12
C LYS A 140 -3.77 -13.34 -22.44
N ILE A 141 -3.40 -13.10 -23.70
CA ILE A 141 -2.73 -11.88 -24.14
C ILE A 141 -3.65 -10.68 -23.92
N ARG A 142 -4.91 -10.73 -24.37
CA ARG A 142 -5.90 -9.66 -24.13
C ARG A 142 -6.12 -9.40 -22.65
N THR A 143 -6.25 -10.45 -21.85
CA THR A 143 -6.38 -10.32 -20.39
C THR A 143 -5.15 -9.66 -19.77
N THR A 144 -3.95 -10.04 -20.22
CA THR A 144 -2.69 -9.45 -19.75
C THR A 144 -2.58 -7.97 -20.15
N LYS A 145 -2.95 -7.60 -21.38
CA LYS A 145 -3.02 -6.21 -21.84
C LYS A 145 -3.94 -5.37 -20.95
N ASN A 146 -5.14 -5.87 -20.64
CA ASN A 146 -6.08 -5.16 -19.77
C ASN A 146 -5.50 -4.93 -18.36
N LEU A 147 -4.88 -5.95 -17.76
CA LEU A 147 -4.24 -5.82 -16.44
C LEU A 147 -3.07 -4.83 -16.43
N LEU A 148 -2.33 -4.76 -17.54
CA LEU A 148 -1.25 -3.78 -17.72
C LEU A 148 -1.80 -2.36 -17.94
N SER A 149 -2.92 -2.20 -18.64
CA SER A 149 -3.62 -0.91 -18.78
C SER A 149 -4.18 -0.41 -17.46
N GLU A 150 -4.57 -1.31 -16.56
CA GLU A 150 -4.87 -0.98 -15.15
C GLU A 150 -3.62 -0.57 -14.34
N GLY A 151 -2.43 -0.62 -14.93
CA GLY A 151 -1.15 -0.27 -14.33
C GLY A 151 -0.69 -1.24 -13.23
N ALA A 152 -1.21 -2.47 -13.22
CA ALA A 152 -0.73 -3.51 -12.34
C ALA A 152 0.51 -4.18 -12.92
N LYS A 153 1.45 -4.60 -12.06
CA LYS A 153 2.53 -5.51 -12.47
C LYS A 153 1.97 -6.91 -12.67
N VAL A 154 2.32 -7.58 -13.77
CA VAL A 154 1.76 -8.89 -14.11
C VAL A 154 2.84 -9.96 -14.09
N ARG A 155 2.64 -10.99 -13.27
CA ARG A 155 3.38 -12.25 -13.30
C ARG A 155 2.68 -13.20 -14.25
N VAL A 156 3.28 -13.48 -15.39
CA VAL A 156 2.79 -14.55 -16.28
C VAL A 156 3.60 -15.79 -15.99
N PHE A 157 2.93 -16.90 -15.70
CA PHE A 157 3.64 -18.11 -15.31
C PHE A 157 2.99 -19.39 -15.82
N VAL A 158 3.84 -20.35 -16.16
CA VAL A 158 3.47 -21.72 -16.51
C VAL A 158 3.84 -22.63 -15.35
N ARG A 159 2.85 -23.34 -14.80
CA ARG A 159 3.10 -24.34 -13.76
C ARG A 159 3.30 -25.71 -14.40
N PHE A 160 4.45 -26.33 -14.14
CA PHE A 160 4.69 -27.70 -14.61
C PHE A 160 4.02 -28.72 -13.70
N ARG A 161 3.50 -29.80 -14.29
CA ARG A 161 2.99 -30.97 -13.57
C ARG A 161 3.88 -32.18 -13.84
N GLY A 162 4.39 -32.79 -12.76
CA GLY A 162 5.16 -34.05 -12.81
C GLY A 162 6.29 -34.06 -13.84
N ARG A 163 6.15 -34.92 -14.86
CA ARG A 163 7.14 -35.18 -15.92
C ARG A 163 7.34 -34.01 -16.90
N GLN A 164 6.45 -33.03 -16.92
CA GLN A 164 6.54 -31.87 -17.83
C GLN A 164 7.74 -30.97 -17.52
N ARG A 165 8.35 -31.10 -16.33
CA ARG A 165 9.60 -30.42 -15.98
C ARG A 165 10.77 -30.78 -16.90
N ALA A 166 10.74 -31.95 -17.53
CA ALA A 166 11.80 -32.39 -18.45
C ALA A 166 11.81 -31.58 -19.75
N HIS A 167 10.70 -30.93 -20.12
CA HIS A 167 10.56 -30.15 -21.35
C HIS A 167 10.20 -28.69 -21.05
N PRO A 168 11.11 -27.91 -20.44
CA PRO A 168 10.89 -26.48 -20.20
C PRO A 168 10.76 -25.67 -21.50
N GLU A 169 11.29 -26.19 -22.61
CA GLU A 169 11.25 -25.54 -23.92
C GLU A 169 9.82 -25.27 -24.42
N ILE A 170 8.88 -26.17 -24.14
CA ILE A 170 7.48 -26.01 -24.56
C ILE A 170 6.86 -24.80 -23.84
N ALA A 171 7.06 -24.71 -22.53
CA ALA A 171 6.59 -23.58 -21.74
C ALA A 171 7.30 -22.27 -22.13
N MET A 172 8.59 -22.34 -22.48
CA MET A 172 9.35 -21.19 -22.97
C MET A 172 8.77 -20.64 -24.27
N LYS A 173 8.40 -21.51 -25.22
CA LYS A 173 7.75 -21.10 -26.48
C LYS A 173 6.43 -20.38 -26.22
N VAL A 174 5.59 -20.90 -25.31
CA VAL A 174 4.31 -20.27 -24.95
C VAL A 174 4.54 -18.90 -24.30
N LEU A 175 5.49 -18.79 -23.37
CA LEU A 175 5.81 -17.50 -22.73
C LEU A 175 6.37 -16.47 -23.71
N ARG A 176 7.19 -16.89 -24.69
CA ARG A 176 7.68 -16.01 -25.75
C ARG A 176 6.55 -15.47 -26.61
N LYS A 177 5.63 -16.32 -27.07
CA LYS A 177 4.42 -15.89 -27.81
C LYS A 177 3.64 -14.81 -27.04
N VAL A 178 3.43 -15.02 -25.74
CA VAL A 178 2.73 -14.04 -24.89
C VAL A 178 3.55 -12.75 -24.74
N ALA A 179 4.87 -12.85 -24.55
CA ALA A 179 5.75 -11.69 -24.43
C ALA A 179 5.78 -10.83 -25.71
N GLU A 180 5.79 -11.46 -26.89
CA GLU A 180 5.70 -10.79 -28.19
C GLU A 180 4.36 -10.07 -28.35
N GLY A 181 3.25 -10.74 -28.01
CA GLY A 181 1.91 -10.15 -28.10
C GLY A 181 1.66 -8.95 -27.20
N VAL A 182 2.44 -8.79 -26.11
CA VAL A 182 2.34 -7.67 -25.16
C VAL A 182 3.48 -6.63 -25.28
N ALA A 183 4.44 -6.83 -26.18
CA ALA A 183 5.62 -5.97 -26.32
C ALA A 183 5.29 -4.49 -26.56
N THR A 184 4.15 -4.20 -27.19
CA THR A 184 3.68 -2.82 -27.45
C THR A 184 3.32 -2.05 -26.18
N VAL A 185 2.81 -2.73 -25.15
CA VAL A 185 2.26 -2.09 -23.93
C VAL A 185 3.09 -2.38 -22.67
N ALA A 186 3.96 -3.38 -22.70
CA ALA A 186 4.67 -3.90 -21.54
C ALA A 186 6.18 -3.75 -21.69
N LYS A 187 6.85 -3.50 -20.56
CA LYS A 187 8.30 -3.67 -20.41
C LYS A 187 8.58 -4.96 -19.63
N LEU A 188 9.52 -5.75 -20.12
CA LEU A 188 9.99 -6.95 -19.42
C LEU A 188 10.89 -6.53 -18.25
N GLU A 189 10.44 -6.75 -17.00
CA GLU A 189 11.25 -6.48 -15.80
C GLU A 189 12.15 -7.67 -15.46
N LYS A 190 11.61 -8.89 -15.54
CA LYS A 190 12.38 -10.12 -15.32
C LYS A 190 12.27 -11.05 -16.52
N PRO A 191 13.40 -11.53 -17.06
CA PRO A 191 13.41 -12.51 -18.14
C PRO A 191 12.80 -13.85 -17.66
N PRO A 192 12.45 -14.75 -18.59
CA PRO A 192 11.90 -16.06 -18.26
C PRO A 192 12.87 -16.84 -17.37
N GLY A 193 12.43 -17.10 -16.14
CA GLY A 193 13.22 -17.78 -15.12
C GLY A 193 12.43 -18.90 -14.44
N MET A 194 13.13 -19.96 -14.06
CA MET A 194 12.55 -21.08 -13.32
C MET A 194 12.49 -20.73 -11.82
N GLU A 195 11.28 -20.57 -11.30
CA GLU A 195 11.00 -20.44 -9.86
C GLU A 195 10.42 -21.78 -9.35
N GLY A 196 11.32 -22.72 -9.03
CA GLY A 196 10.98 -24.02 -8.47
C GLY A 196 10.25 -24.97 -9.44
N ARG A 197 8.91 -24.99 -9.39
CA ARG A 197 8.05 -25.81 -10.29
C ARG A 197 7.32 -24.96 -11.33
N VAL A 198 7.70 -23.70 -11.47
CA VAL A 198 7.03 -22.70 -12.28
C VAL A 198 8.06 -22.01 -13.15
N LEU A 199 7.77 -21.82 -14.44
CA LEU A 199 8.50 -20.90 -15.30
C LEU A 199 7.71 -19.59 -15.37
N SER A 200 8.33 -18.46 -15.05
CA SER A 200 7.63 -17.18 -15.00
C SER A 200 8.41 -16.02 -15.61
N ILE A 201 7.67 -15.05 -16.12
CA ILE A 201 8.14 -13.72 -16.52
C ILE A 201 7.42 -12.65 -15.69
N LEU A 202 8.08 -11.52 -15.48
CA LEU A 202 7.48 -10.34 -14.85
C LEU A 202 7.39 -9.20 -15.84
N LEU A 203 6.16 -8.72 -16.06
CA LEU A 203 5.84 -7.63 -16.95
C LEU A 203 5.41 -6.41 -16.14
N ALA A 204 5.95 -5.26 -16.50
CA ALA A 204 5.50 -3.95 -16.01
C ALA A 204 4.84 -3.17 -17.15
N PRO A 205 3.91 -2.27 -16.85
CA PRO A 205 3.37 -1.35 -17.86
C PRO A 205 4.50 -0.46 -18.41
N SER A 206 4.43 -0.11 -19.70
CA SER A 206 5.37 0.84 -20.28
C SER A 206 5.20 2.23 -19.65
N SER A 207 6.29 3.00 -19.57
CA SER A 207 6.26 4.36 -19.00
C SER A 207 5.26 5.26 -19.73
N GLN A 208 5.13 5.11 -21.05
CA GLN A 208 4.19 5.89 -21.86
C GLN A 208 2.73 5.58 -21.51
N GLN A 209 2.39 4.30 -21.32
CA GLN A 209 1.04 3.90 -20.88
C GLN A 209 0.73 4.40 -19.48
N ASN A 210 1.71 4.39 -18.57
CA ASN A 210 1.52 4.92 -17.22
C ASN A 210 1.29 6.44 -17.23
N GLN A 211 2.08 7.19 -18.01
CA GLN A 211 1.91 8.64 -18.18
C GLN A 211 0.55 8.99 -18.80
N GLN A 212 0.12 8.25 -19.83
CA GLN A 212 -1.17 8.48 -20.48
C GLN A 212 -2.33 8.23 -19.51
N ARG A 213 -2.21 7.24 -18.63
CA ARG A 213 -3.18 6.96 -17.58
C ARG A 213 -3.23 8.07 -16.52
N GLU A 214 -2.07 8.57 -16.10
CA GLU A 214 -1.99 9.68 -15.15
C GLU A 214 -2.66 10.94 -15.70
N ARG A 215 -2.42 11.27 -16.99
CA ARG A 215 -3.12 12.37 -17.68
C ARG A 215 -4.64 12.18 -17.71
N LYS A 216 -5.11 11.00 -18.12
CA LYS A 216 -6.56 10.68 -18.13
C LYS A 216 -7.18 10.79 -16.74
N ARG A 217 -6.47 10.38 -15.69
CA ARG A 217 -6.94 10.50 -14.29
C ARG A 217 -7.05 11.95 -13.84
N GLN A 218 -6.10 12.80 -14.23
CA GLN A 218 -6.12 14.23 -13.92
C GLN A 218 -7.29 14.91 -14.62
N GLU A 219 -7.47 14.66 -15.91
CA GLU A 219 -8.59 15.17 -16.71
C GLU A 219 -9.96 14.73 -16.14
N SER A 220 -10.07 13.47 -15.70
CA SER A 220 -11.28 12.95 -15.04
C SER A 220 -11.56 13.65 -13.71
N ALA A 221 -10.53 13.96 -12.93
CA ALA A 221 -10.67 14.62 -11.63
C ALA A 221 -11.05 16.10 -11.79
N GLU A 222 -10.52 16.76 -12.82
CA GLU A 222 -10.79 18.15 -13.16
C GLU A 222 -12.23 18.32 -13.69
N LEU A 223 -12.72 17.39 -14.52
CA LEU A 223 -14.12 17.36 -14.95
C LEU A 223 -15.10 17.21 -13.79
N VAL A 224 -14.77 16.36 -12.80
CA VAL A 224 -15.60 16.15 -11.60
C VAL A 224 -15.63 17.39 -10.72
N SER A 225 -14.52 18.12 -10.55
CA SER A 225 -14.55 19.38 -9.80
C SER A 225 -15.44 20.44 -10.44
N THR A 226 -15.42 20.54 -11.77
CA THR A 226 -16.25 21.51 -12.51
C THR A 226 -17.74 21.19 -12.41
N THR A 227 -18.12 19.90 -12.36
CA THR A 227 -19.55 19.50 -12.25
C THR A 227 -20.13 19.74 -10.86
N VAL A 228 -19.31 19.65 -9.80
CA VAL A 228 -19.75 19.87 -8.42
C VAL A 228 -20.00 21.35 -8.13
N SER A 229 -19.22 22.26 -8.73
CA SER A 229 -19.42 23.70 -8.60
C SER A 229 -20.66 24.22 -9.34
N SER A 230 -21.07 23.59 -10.44
CA SER A 230 -22.27 23.98 -11.19
C SER A 230 -23.59 23.44 -10.59
N ALA A 231 -23.53 22.47 -9.67
CA ALA A 231 -24.72 21.84 -9.09
C ALA A 231 -25.20 22.49 -7.78
N SER A 232 -24.43 23.43 -7.22
CA SER A 232 -24.75 24.15 -5.97
C SER A 232 -25.56 25.43 -6.15
N ASP A 233 -25.76 25.91 -7.39
CA ASP A 233 -26.43 27.20 -7.67
C ASP A 233 -27.93 27.08 -8.00
N ASP A 234 -28.50 25.87 -8.12
CA ASP A 234 -29.87 25.65 -8.65
C ASP A 234 -30.95 25.34 -7.57
N GLN A 235 -30.66 25.53 -6.28
CA GLN A 235 -31.61 25.31 -5.16
C GLN A 235 -32.26 26.61 -4.64
N GLY A 236 -32.23 27.69 -5.42
CA GLY A 236 -32.45 29.06 -4.93
C GLY A 236 -33.66 29.85 -5.45
N THR A 237 -34.66 29.27 -6.13
CA THR A 237 -35.83 30.08 -6.59
C THR A 237 -37.13 29.28 -6.62
N MET A 238 -37.78 29.05 -5.46
CA MET A 238 -39.23 28.83 -5.38
C MET A 238 -39.77 29.32 -4.03
N LYS A 239 -40.01 30.64 -3.91
CA LYS A 239 -40.99 31.24 -2.99
C LYS A 239 -41.48 32.56 -3.58
N ALA A 240 -42.75 32.62 -3.99
CA ALA A 240 -43.71 33.68 -3.67
C ALA A 240 -44.91 33.63 -4.63
N GLU A 241 -46.01 33.02 -4.17
CA GLU A 241 -47.39 33.44 -4.45
C GLU A 241 -48.22 33.17 -3.20
#